data_AF-A0A9E3V803-F1
#
_entry.id   AF-A0A9E3V803-F1
#
_cell.length_a   1.000
_cell.length_b   1.000
_cell.length_c   1.000
_cell.angle_alpha   90.00
_cell.angle_beta   90.00
_cell.angle_gamma   90.00
#
_symmetry.space_group_name_H-M   'P 1'
#
loop_
_entity.id
_entity.type
_entity.pdbx_description
1 polymer ?
#
loop_
_entity_poly.entity_id
_entity_poly.type
_entity_poly.pdbx_seq_one_letter_code
_entity_poly.pdbx_strand_id
1 'polypeptide(L)'
;MLAFALGVQLLALGATRPVDVVVSRAVDVSPQEQTAIAERLVLALRAQGMTAAMPGDVATRLKALGASRPESCAAERSCVARLGALLQSYFVVSVDLGRVAGQLAVAVEAISPADAKVVGHRAGTAGTSDAVAPLLESFAAQLRPKVPDVPEPEVSPTPKLVPVAAPETPAVPAQAVEVAAAPSHLPAKVTLGIAGALAAGSLASLTAGLVFKSRFDASRSQVGGLEASRLPQADAQALAGSANAAFSVALVGALLSAATLGVSGFLWLGPGES
;
A
#
# COMPACT_ATOMS: atom_id res chain seq x y z
N MET A 1 16.11 56.32 -0.76
CA MET A 1 15.84 55.04 -1.46
C MET A 1 16.35 53.91 -0.58
N LEU A 2 15.47 53.29 0.21
CA LEU A 2 15.78 52.15 1.07
C LEU A 2 15.34 50.86 0.36
N ALA A 3 16.30 50.04 -0.06
CA ALA A 3 16.04 48.71 -0.59
C ALA A 3 16.16 47.69 0.56
N PHE A 4 15.02 47.19 1.03
CA PHE A 4 14.95 46.06 1.96
C PHE A 4 15.45 44.79 1.26
N ALA A 5 16.65 44.33 1.60
CA ALA A 5 17.12 43.01 1.25
C ALA A 5 16.54 42.00 2.25
N LEU A 6 15.40 41.38 1.90
CA LEU A 6 14.88 40.19 2.57
C LEU A 6 15.86 39.03 2.34
N GLY A 7 16.74 38.80 3.31
CA GLY A 7 17.54 37.58 3.39
C GLY A 7 16.66 36.41 3.84
N VAL A 8 16.25 35.58 2.90
CA VAL A 8 15.57 34.30 3.18
C VAL A 8 16.57 33.37 3.85
N GLN A 9 16.49 33.25 5.18
CA GLN A 9 17.18 32.22 5.94
C GLN A 9 16.42 30.91 5.71
N LEU A 10 16.90 30.08 4.77
CA LEU A 10 16.54 28.66 4.70
C LEU A 10 17.11 27.97 5.95
N LEU A 11 16.36 28.03 7.05
CA LEU A 11 16.47 27.04 8.10
C LEU A 11 16.11 25.70 7.48
N ALA A 12 17.08 24.79 7.44
CA ALA A 12 16.83 23.38 7.25
C ALA A 12 16.03 22.88 8.46
N LEU A 13 14.72 23.19 8.49
CA LEU A 13 13.76 22.43 9.26
C LEU A 13 13.96 20.98 8.84
N GLY A 14 14.54 20.17 9.72
CA GLY A 14 14.55 18.73 9.54
C GLY A 14 13.10 18.31 9.38
N ALA A 15 12.68 18.13 8.12
CA ALA A 15 11.29 17.92 7.77
C ALA A 15 10.86 16.62 8.43
N THR A 16 10.16 16.77 9.56
CA THR A 16 9.59 15.64 10.28
C THR A 16 8.57 15.02 9.35
N ARG A 17 8.90 13.84 8.82
CA ARG A 17 8.03 13.15 7.87
C ARG A 17 6.71 12.85 8.59
N PRO A 18 5.57 13.33 8.08
CA PRO A 18 4.31 13.15 8.76
C PRO A 18 3.89 11.67 8.74
N VAL A 19 3.06 11.31 9.71
CA VAL A 19 2.23 10.11 9.64
C VAL A 19 0.96 10.49 8.87
N ASP A 20 0.74 9.87 7.72
CA ASP A 20 -0.43 10.15 6.88
C ASP A 20 -1.51 9.10 7.11
N VAL A 21 -2.74 9.54 7.38
CA VAL A 21 -3.89 8.65 7.60
C VAL A 21 -4.73 8.61 6.33
N VAL A 22 -5.06 7.40 5.85
CA VAL A 22 -5.88 7.18 4.67
C VAL A 22 -6.95 6.13 4.93
N VAL A 23 -8.13 6.29 4.33
CA VAL A 23 -9.17 5.26 4.30
C VAL A 23 -8.94 4.40 3.05
N SER A 24 -8.46 3.18 3.24
CA SER A 24 -8.11 2.26 2.14
C SER A 24 -9.29 1.41 1.67
N ARG A 25 -10.29 1.24 2.53
CA ARG A 25 -11.50 0.48 2.24
C ARG A 25 -12.64 0.96 3.14
N ALA A 26 -13.83 1.10 2.57
CA ALA A 26 -15.05 1.30 3.32
C ALA A 26 -16.21 0.53 2.66
N VAL A 27 -16.91 -0.30 3.44
CA VAL A 27 -18.06 -1.09 2.96
C VAL A 27 -19.26 -0.79 3.86
N ASP A 28 -20.35 -0.27 3.29
CA ASP A 28 -21.56 0.11 4.03
C ASP A 28 -21.33 1.12 5.17
N VAL A 29 -20.35 2.01 5.00
CA VAL A 29 -20.05 3.11 5.92
C VAL A 29 -20.12 4.44 5.16
N SER A 30 -20.84 5.42 5.69
CA SER A 30 -21.02 6.72 5.01
C SER A 30 -19.70 7.51 4.94
N PRO A 31 -19.47 8.34 3.89
CA PRO A 31 -18.24 9.14 3.79
C PRO A 31 -18.01 10.06 5.00
N GLN A 32 -19.08 10.62 5.58
CA GLN A 32 -19.00 11.45 6.77
C GLN A 32 -18.49 10.66 7.98
N GLU A 33 -18.97 9.43 8.17
CA GLU A 33 -18.52 8.54 9.24
C GLU A 33 -17.08 8.07 9.03
N GLN A 34 -16.68 7.80 7.78
CA GLN A 34 -15.29 7.46 7.43
C GLN A 34 -14.34 8.59 7.82
N THR A 35 -14.66 9.83 7.43
CA THR A 35 -13.87 11.02 7.76
C THR A 35 -13.81 11.23 9.28
N ALA A 36 -14.93 11.11 9.99
CA ALA A 36 -14.96 11.30 11.45
C ALA A 36 -14.08 10.29 12.19
N ILE A 37 -14.06 9.01 11.76
CA ILE A 37 -13.19 7.98 12.36
C ILE A 37 -11.71 8.26 12.05
N ALA A 38 -11.40 8.63 10.81
CA ALA A 38 -10.03 8.95 10.42
C ALA A 38 -9.50 10.22 11.14
N GLU A 39 -10.32 11.25 11.31
CA GLU A 39 -9.98 12.45 12.09
C GLU A 39 -9.75 12.11 13.56
N ARG A 40 -10.58 11.26 14.18
CA ARG A 40 -10.34 10.78 15.55
C ARG A 40 -9.02 10.05 15.69
N LEU A 41 -8.65 9.24 14.71
CA LEU A 41 -7.36 8.57 14.69
C LEU A 41 -6.20 9.58 14.62
N VAL A 42 -6.32 10.61 13.77
CA VAL A 42 -5.32 11.69 13.70
C VAL A 42 -5.19 12.41 15.04
N LEU A 43 -6.30 12.72 15.71
CA LEU A 43 -6.28 13.33 17.04
C LEU A 43 -5.61 12.42 18.08
N ALA A 44 -5.92 11.13 18.07
CA ALA A 44 -5.27 10.15 18.95
C ALA A 44 -3.75 10.05 18.70
N LEU A 45 -3.32 10.06 17.43
CA LEU A 45 -1.90 10.06 17.08
C LEU A 45 -1.19 11.35 17.55
N ARG A 46 -1.83 12.51 17.38
CA ARG A 46 -1.30 13.80 17.84
C ARG A 46 -1.23 13.89 19.36
N ALA A 47 -2.19 13.29 20.07
CA ALA A 47 -2.14 13.21 21.54
C ALA A 47 -0.93 12.40 22.05
N GLN A 48 -0.36 11.53 21.22
CA GLN A 48 0.89 10.82 21.50
C GLN A 48 2.15 11.61 21.09
N GLY A 49 2.00 12.85 20.60
CA GLY A 49 3.11 13.68 20.12
C GLY A 49 3.57 13.37 18.69
N MET A 50 2.78 12.62 17.89
CA MET A 50 3.11 12.35 16.49
C MET A 50 2.57 13.44 15.56
N THR A 51 3.37 13.85 14.58
CA THR A 51 2.92 14.74 13.49
C THR A 51 2.06 13.97 12.51
N ALA A 52 0.73 13.99 12.70
CA ALA A 52 -0.21 13.32 11.80
C ALA A 52 -0.99 14.32 10.93
N ALA A 53 -1.09 14.06 9.63
CA ALA A 53 -1.85 14.91 8.69
C ALA A 53 -3.33 14.54 8.66
N MET A 54 -4.21 15.53 8.44
CA MET A 54 -5.65 15.28 8.33
C MET A 54 -5.98 14.57 7.01
N PRO A 55 -7.02 13.71 6.96
CA PRO A 55 -7.36 12.93 5.77
C PRO A 55 -7.67 13.81 4.54
N GLY A 56 -8.33 14.96 4.73
CA GLY A 56 -8.62 15.91 3.65
C GLY A 56 -7.37 16.54 3.04
N ASP A 57 -6.36 16.85 3.86
CA ASP A 57 -5.08 17.39 3.41
C ASP A 57 -4.27 16.33 2.65
N VAL A 58 -4.31 15.09 3.13
CA VAL A 58 -3.68 13.94 2.46
C VAL A 58 -4.33 13.71 1.09
N ALA A 59 -5.66 13.70 1.01
CA ALA A 59 -6.38 13.54 -0.26
C ALA A 59 -6.06 14.66 -1.26
N THR A 60 -5.96 15.91 -0.77
CA THR A 60 -5.59 17.06 -1.59
C THR A 60 -4.16 16.94 -2.14
N ARG A 61 -3.20 16.54 -1.30
CA ARG A 61 -1.81 16.31 -1.72
C ARG A 61 -1.69 15.16 -2.71
N LEU A 62 -2.36 14.03 -2.46
CA LEU A 62 -2.38 12.89 -3.39
C LEU A 62 -2.96 13.29 -4.75
N LYS A 63 -4.04 14.08 -4.76
CA LYS A 63 -4.63 14.61 -6.01
C LYS A 63 -3.65 15.51 -6.76
N ALA A 64 -2.95 16.39 -6.06
CA ALA A 64 -1.93 17.26 -6.67
C ALA A 64 -0.76 16.47 -7.28
N LEU A 65 -0.44 15.31 -6.71
CA LEU A 65 0.59 14.38 -7.20
C LEU A 65 0.07 13.44 -8.32
N GLY A 66 -1.19 13.58 -8.75
CA GLY A 66 -1.79 12.70 -9.76
C GLY A 66 -1.99 11.25 -9.28
N ALA A 67 -1.96 11.01 -7.98
CA ALA A 67 -2.12 9.68 -7.40
C ALA A 67 -3.58 9.22 -7.44
N SER A 68 -3.78 7.90 -7.44
CA SER A 68 -5.09 7.31 -7.31
C SER A 68 -5.68 7.58 -5.92
N ARG A 69 -7.02 7.57 -5.85
CA ARG A 69 -7.76 7.68 -4.60
C ARG A 69 -7.39 6.54 -3.63
N PRO A 70 -7.13 6.79 -2.34
CA PRO A 70 -6.73 5.74 -1.40
C PRO A 70 -7.70 4.55 -1.33
N GLU A 71 -8.99 4.81 -1.51
CA GLU A 71 -10.06 3.81 -1.49
C GLU A 71 -9.92 2.79 -2.63
N SER A 72 -9.24 3.17 -3.73
CA SER A 72 -8.97 2.26 -4.85
C SER A 72 -7.93 1.19 -4.52
N CYS A 73 -7.15 1.37 -3.44
CA CYS A 73 -6.22 0.34 -2.97
C CYS A 73 -6.94 -0.88 -2.39
N ALA A 74 -8.21 -0.76 -1.98
CA ALA A 74 -8.98 -1.87 -1.41
C ALA A 74 -8.20 -2.65 -0.33
N ALA A 75 -7.60 -1.96 0.63
CA ALA A 75 -6.76 -2.53 1.71
C ALA A 75 -5.47 -3.26 1.25
N GLU A 76 -5.04 -3.11 0.00
CA GLU A 76 -3.82 -3.75 -0.51
C GLU A 76 -2.58 -3.00 0.00
N ARG A 77 -1.78 -3.65 0.86
CA ARG A 77 -0.64 -3.03 1.55
C ARG A 77 0.39 -2.42 0.60
N SER A 78 0.69 -3.08 -0.53
CA SER A 78 1.66 -2.54 -1.49
C SER A 78 1.16 -1.26 -2.16
N CYS A 79 -0.14 -1.18 -2.46
CA CYS A 79 -0.77 0.05 -2.94
C CYS A 79 -0.71 1.18 -1.91
N VAL A 80 -1.04 0.90 -0.65
CA VAL A 80 -0.99 1.90 0.43
C VAL A 80 0.45 2.37 0.67
N ALA A 81 1.43 1.46 0.67
CA ALA A 81 2.85 1.82 0.80
C ALA A 81 3.33 2.74 -0.34
N ARG A 82 2.87 2.50 -1.59
CA ARG A 82 3.16 3.39 -2.73
C ARG A 82 2.60 4.80 -2.52
N LEU A 83 1.39 4.93 -1.98
CA LEU A 83 0.83 6.25 -1.63
C LEU A 83 1.68 6.96 -0.57
N GLY A 84 2.17 6.22 0.43
CA GLY A 84 3.09 6.77 1.44
C GLY A 84 4.42 7.23 0.90
N ALA A 85 4.98 6.49 -0.07
CA ALA A 85 6.22 6.86 -0.71
C ALA A 85 6.06 8.16 -1.50
N LEU A 86 4.93 8.34 -2.19
CA LEU A 86 4.59 9.58 -2.91
C LEU A 86 4.43 10.77 -1.95
N LEU A 87 3.82 10.54 -0.79
CA LEU A 87 3.62 11.56 0.24
C LEU A 87 4.87 11.84 1.08
N GLN A 88 5.93 11.05 0.90
CA GLN A 88 7.14 11.08 1.73
C GLN A 88 6.85 10.88 3.22
N SER A 89 5.82 10.08 3.53
CA SER A 89 5.39 9.80 4.90
C SER A 89 6.44 8.98 5.66
N TYR A 90 6.44 9.08 6.99
CA TYR A 90 7.19 8.15 7.83
C TYR A 90 6.47 6.80 7.91
N PHE A 91 5.17 6.86 8.21
CA PHE A 91 4.22 5.76 8.12
C PHE A 91 2.97 6.23 7.39
N VAL A 92 2.32 5.31 6.69
CA VAL A 92 0.92 5.50 6.30
C VAL A 92 0.06 4.61 7.16
N VAL A 93 -0.96 5.20 7.75
CA VAL A 93 -1.96 4.48 8.52
C VAL A 93 -3.18 4.25 7.63
N SER A 94 -3.40 3.01 7.23
CA SER A 94 -4.60 2.60 6.52
C SER A 94 -5.73 2.27 7.50
N VAL A 95 -6.91 2.82 7.20
CA VAL A 95 -8.15 2.55 7.92
C VAL A 95 -9.08 1.77 7.00
N ASP A 96 -9.46 0.57 7.43
CA ASP A 96 -10.45 -0.27 6.77
C ASP A 96 -11.72 -0.30 7.61
N LEU A 97 -12.83 0.05 6.99
CA LEU A 97 -14.13 0.20 7.63
C LEU A 97 -15.15 -0.73 6.97
N GLY A 98 -16.01 -1.33 7.77
CA GLY A 98 -17.10 -2.18 7.29
C GLY A 98 -18.27 -2.21 8.26
N ARG A 99 -19.48 -2.50 7.79
CA ARG A 99 -20.59 -2.93 8.68
C ARG A 99 -20.86 -4.41 8.54
N VAL A 100 -20.94 -5.11 9.66
CA VAL A 100 -21.28 -6.53 9.73
C VAL A 100 -22.30 -6.72 10.84
N ALA A 101 -23.48 -7.25 10.51
CA ALA A 101 -24.57 -7.47 11.47
C ALA A 101 -24.92 -6.22 12.31
N GLY A 102 -24.90 -5.04 11.69
CA GLY A 102 -25.18 -3.76 12.35
C GLY A 102 -24.03 -3.20 13.20
N GLN A 103 -22.93 -3.94 13.37
CA GLN A 103 -21.72 -3.48 14.05
C GLN A 103 -20.76 -2.85 13.05
N LEU A 104 -20.11 -1.76 13.46
CA LEU A 104 -19.00 -1.16 12.73
C LEU A 104 -17.72 -1.95 13.01
N ALA A 105 -17.18 -2.61 11.99
CA ALA A 105 -15.86 -3.22 11.99
C ALA A 105 -14.81 -2.19 11.55
N VAL A 106 -13.75 -2.05 12.34
CA VAL A 106 -12.62 -1.16 12.06
C VAL A 106 -11.34 -1.96 12.15
N ALA A 107 -10.51 -1.86 11.13
CA ALA A 107 -9.12 -2.29 11.18
C ALA A 107 -8.21 -1.11 10.83
N VAL A 108 -7.15 -0.94 11.60
CA VAL A 108 -6.12 0.07 11.40
C VAL A 108 -4.77 -0.62 11.29
N GLU A 109 -4.03 -0.30 10.24
CA GLU A 109 -2.66 -0.78 10.02
C GLU A 109 -1.74 0.41 9.79
N ALA A 110 -0.59 0.44 10.45
CA ALA A 110 0.49 1.34 10.10
C ALA A 110 1.48 0.59 9.22
N ILE A 111 1.77 1.14 8.05
CA ILE A 111 2.58 0.53 7.01
C ILE A 111 3.78 1.43 6.76
N SER A 112 4.97 0.82 6.73
CA SER A 112 6.21 1.47 6.32
C SER A 112 6.22 1.63 4.80
N PRO A 113 6.36 2.86 4.27
CA PRO A 113 6.42 3.09 2.83
C PRO A 113 7.67 2.51 2.15
N ALA A 114 8.73 2.21 2.93
CA ALA A 114 10.00 1.74 2.40
C ALA A 114 9.97 0.26 1.97
N ASP A 115 9.24 -0.58 2.71
CA ASP A 115 9.25 -2.04 2.57
C ASP A 115 7.84 -2.67 2.63
N ALA A 116 6.79 -1.84 2.69
CA ALA A 116 5.39 -2.26 2.86
C ALA A 116 5.13 -3.13 4.11
N LYS A 117 6.04 -3.10 5.10
CA LYS A 117 5.91 -3.87 6.33
C LYS A 117 4.90 -3.22 7.28
N VAL A 118 4.05 -4.04 7.88
CA VAL A 118 3.13 -3.59 8.94
C VAL A 118 3.93 -3.37 10.22
N VAL A 119 3.95 -2.13 10.70
CA VAL A 119 4.60 -1.74 11.96
C VAL A 119 3.64 -1.74 13.14
N GLY A 120 2.33 -1.65 12.90
CA GLY A 120 1.31 -1.76 13.94
C GLY A 120 -0.02 -2.16 13.32
N HIS A 121 -0.83 -2.90 14.10
CA HIS A 121 -2.15 -3.35 13.66
C HIS A 121 -3.09 -3.47 14.85
N ARG A 122 -4.31 -2.98 14.68
CA ARG A 122 -5.45 -3.21 15.57
C ARG A 122 -6.71 -3.39 14.75
N ALA A 123 -7.58 -4.28 15.20
CA ALA A 123 -8.90 -4.44 14.61
C ALA A 123 -9.93 -4.75 15.71
N GLY A 124 -11.18 -4.39 15.46
CA GLY A 124 -12.26 -4.59 16.40
C GLY A 124 -13.60 -4.18 15.82
N THR A 125 -14.66 -4.42 16.59
CA THR A 125 -16.02 -4.06 16.23
C THR A 125 -16.64 -3.20 17.32
N ALA A 126 -17.48 -2.26 16.94
CA ALA A 126 -18.19 -1.37 17.85
C ALA A 126 -19.63 -1.15 17.38
N GLY A 127 -20.55 -0.94 18.32
CA GLY A 127 -21.96 -0.65 17.99
C GLY A 127 -22.15 0.72 17.34
N THR A 128 -21.24 1.66 17.61
CA THR A 128 -21.25 3.02 17.09
C THR A 128 -19.83 3.48 16.77
N SER A 129 -19.70 4.54 15.96
CA SER A 129 -18.40 5.15 15.63
C SER A 129 -17.67 5.73 16.86
N ASP A 130 -18.41 6.21 17.87
CA ASP A 130 -17.84 6.75 19.11
C ASP A 130 -17.18 5.66 19.96
N ALA A 131 -17.75 4.46 19.97
CA ALA A 131 -17.23 3.32 20.71
C ALA A 131 -15.93 2.74 20.12
N VAL A 132 -15.47 3.22 18.97
CA VAL A 132 -14.16 2.85 18.38
C VAL A 132 -13.01 3.63 19.04
N ALA A 133 -13.26 4.76 19.72
CA ALA A 133 -12.20 5.62 20.24
C ALA A 133 -11.12 4.89 21.09
N PRO A 134 -11.46 3.99 22.03
CA PRO A 134 -10.45 3.26 22.80
C PRO A 134 -9.53 2.39 21.94
N LEU A 135 -10.06 1.82 20.85
CA LEU A 135 -9.28 1.05 19.89
C LEU A 135 -8.24 1.94 19.20
N LEU A 136 -8.65 3.13 18.73
CA LEU A 136 -7.77 4.08 18.04
C LEU A 136 -6.70 4.64 18.97
N GLU A 137 -7.06 4.96 20.22
CA GLU A 137 -6.13 5.41 21.25
C GLU A 137 -5.09 4.33 21.58
N SER A 138 -5.53 3.09 21.76
CA SER A 138 -4.63 1.95 22.02
C SER A 138 -3.66 1.70 20.86
N PHE A 139 -4.11 1.93 19.62
CA PHE A 139 -3.27 1.84 18.43
C PHE A 139 -2.25 2.98 18.37
N ALA A 140 -2.67 4.22 18.64
CA ALA A 140 -1.77 5.36 18.69
C ALA A 140 -0.67 5.17 19.74
N ALA A 141 -1.03 4.71 20.95
CA ALA A 141 -0.07 4.39 22.01
C ALA A 141 0.90 3.25 21.60
N GLN A 142 0.42 2.25 20.86
CA GLN A 142 1.26 1.17 20.31
C GLN A 142 2.30 1.70 19.31
N LEU A 143 1.95 2.73 18.53
CA LEU A 143 2.83 3.29 17.50
C LEU A 143 3.88 4.26 18.06
N ARG A 144 3.59 4.95 19.16
CA ARG A 144 4.51 5.94 19.74
C ARG A 144 5.97 5.45 19.90
N PRO A 145 6.25 4.27 20.48
CA PRO A 145 7.64 3.81 20.64
C PRO A 145 8.32 3.44 19.31
N LYS A 146 7.59 3.43 18.18
CA LYS A 146 8.10 3.09 16.85
C LYS A 146 8.41 4.32 16.00
N VAL A 147 8.05 5.50 16.48
CA VAL A 147 8.37 6.78 15.84
C VAL A 147 9.61 7.35 16.54
N PRO A 148 10.69 7.66 15.81
CA PRO A 148 11.88 8.28 16.37
C PRO A 148 11.50 9.59 17.04
N ASP A 149 11.97 9.80 18.27
CA ASP A 149 11.88 11.11 18.89
C ASP A 149 12.71 12.11 18.07
N VAL A 150 12.05 13.15 17.59
CA VAL A 150 12.73 14.29 17.00
C VAL A 150 13.09 15.21 18.15
N PRO A 151 14.38 15.48 18.40
CA PRO A 151 14.77 16.46 19.39
C PRO A 151 14.13 17.80 19.01
N GLU A 152 13.39 18.39 19.95
CA GLU A 152 12.99 19.79 19.87
C GLU A 152 14.27 20.62 19.64
N PRO A 153 14.32 21.56 18.68
CA PRO A 153 15.56 22.26 18.38
C PRO A 153 16.04 23.01 19.62
N GLU A 154 17.12 22.51 20.23
CA GLU A 154 17.85 23.25 21.26
C GLU A 154 18.31 24.56 20.64
N VAL A 155 17.84 25.67 21.22
CA VAL A 155 18.26 27.03 20.87
C VAL A 155 19.72 27.18 21.28
N SER A 156 20.64 26.80 20.40
CA SER A 156 22.08 26.98 20.61
C SER A 156 22.53 28.37 20.11
N PRO A 157 23.41 29.08 20.86
CA PRO A 157 23.70 30.49 20.68
C PRO A 157 24.55 30.77 19.43
N THR A 158 24.36 31.98 18.90
CA THR A 158 24.95 32.60 17.71
C THR A 158 26.44 32.29 17.45
N PRO A 159 26.78 31.65 16.31
CA PRO A 159 28.16 31.60 15.83
C PRO A 159 28.58 32.91 15.15
N LYS A 160 29.80 33.38 15.44
CA LYS A 160 30.44 34.53 14.78
C LYS A 160 30.65 34.24 13.29
N LEU A 161 30.23 35.21 12.45
CA LEU A 161 30.39 35.20 11.00
C LEU A 161 31.88 35.21 10.61
N VAL A 162 32.32 34.18 9.87
CA VAL A 162 33.55 34.21 9.06
C VAL A 162 33.11 34.32 7.59
N PRO A 163 33.61 35.27 6.79
CA PRO A 163 33.27 35.37 5.38
C PRO A 163 34.01 34.27 4.61
N VAL A 164 33.28 33.38 3.95
CA VAL A 164 33.83 32.43 2.97
C VAL A 164 33.38 32.85 1.57
N ALA A 165 34.34 32.95 0.66
CA ALA A 165 34.16 33.35 -0.73
C ALA A 165 33.33 32.32 -1.53
N ALA A 166 32.53 32.83 -2.46
CA ALA A 166 31.62 32.06 -3.31
C ALA A 166 32.39 31.16 -4.31
N PRO A 167 31.97 29.89 -4.52
CA PRO A 167 32.41 29.11 -5.66
C PRO A 167 31.54 29.37 -6.89
N GLU A 168 32.18 29.50 -8.04
CA GLU A 168 31.58 29.64 -9.36
C GLU A 168 30.93 28.32 -9.83
N THR A 169 29.80 28.47 -10.50
CA THR A 169 28.97 27.40 -11.09
C THR A 169 29.64 26.78 -12.33
N PRO A 170 29.80 25.45 -12.42
CA PRO A 170 30.08 24.77 -13.68
C PRO A 170 28.78 24.40 -14.42
N ALA A 171 28.75 24.69 -15.73
CA ALA A 171 27.70 24.27 -16.64
C ALA A 171 27.72 22.73 -16.86
N VAL A 172 26.55 22.09 -16.81
CA VAL A 172 26.36 20.67 -17.11
C VAL A 172 25.73 20.54 -18.52
N PRO A 173 26.31 19.77 -19.46
CA PRO A 173 25.70 19.52 -20.75
C PRO A 173 24.58 18.48 -20.67
N ALA A 174 23.54 18.68 -21.48
CA ALA A 174 22.43 17.77 -21.67
C ALA A 174 22.90 16.42 -22.24
N GLN A 175 22.49 15.31 -21.62
CA GLN A 175 22.55 13.98 -22.24
C GLN A 175 21.14 13.54 -22.61
N ALA A 176 20.94 13.26 -23.90
CA ALA A 176 19.79 12.56 -24.41
C ALA A 176 19.95 11.06 -24.12
N VAL A 177 18.94 10.44 -23.49
CA VAL A 177 18.86 8.99 -23.35
C VAL A 177 18.06 8.44 -24.52
N GLU A 178 18.76 7.78 -25.43
CA GLU A 178 18.19 7.00 -26.52
C GLU A 178 17.75 5.63 -25.98
N VAL A 179 16.44 5.34 -26.04
CA VAL A 179 15.88 4.05 -25.65
C VAL A 179 15.93 3.13 -26.87
N ALA A 180 16.92 2.24 -26.88
CA ALA A 180 17.04 1.17 -27.86
C ALA A 180 15.91 0.14 -27.65
N ALA A 181 15.06 0.01 -28.67
CA ALA A 181 14.16 -1.14 -28.82
C ALA A 181 14.96 -2.33 -29.39
N ALA A 182 14.75 -3.53 -28.83
CA ALA A 182 15.24 -4.78 -29.41
C ALA A 182 14.06 -5.74 -29.70
N PRO A 183 14.14 -6.54 -30.77
CA PRO A 183 12.96 -7.14 -31.42
C PRO A 183 12.61 -8.54 -30.94
N SER A 184 11.34 -8.89 -31.16
CA SER A 184 10.71 -10.18 -30.97
C SER A 184 11.13 -11.21 -32.03
N HIS A 185 11.63 -12.39 -31.66
CA HIS A 185 11.55 -13.61 -32.49
C HIS A 185 11.45 -14.90 -31.65
N LEU A 186 10.45 -15.73 -31.98
CA LEU A 186 10.15 -17.11 -31.51
C LEU A 186 11.18 -18.14 -32.05
N PRO A 187 11.28 -19.37 -31.50
CA PRO A 187 10.50 -20.48 -32.07
C PRO A 187 10.02 -21.56 -31.08
N ALA A 188 8.91 -22.19 -31.47
CA ALA A 188 8.33 -23.38 -30.87
C ALA A 188 9.19 -24.64 -31.09
N LYS A 189 9.40 -25.44 -30.04
CA LYS A 189 9.55 -26.91 -30.15
C LYS A 189 8.96 -27.61 -28.92
N VAL A 190 7.95 -28.43 -29.21
CA VAL A 190 7.36 -29.46 -28.35
C VAL A 190 8.25 -30.70 -28.43
N THR A 191 8.70 -31.27 -27.29
CA THR A 191 8.94 -32.72 -27.18
C THR A 191 8.73 -33.22 -25.74
N LEU A 192 7.75 -34.11 -25.64
CA LEU A 192 7.39 -35.12 -24.63
C LEU A 192 8.45 -35.55 -23.58
N GLY A 193 8.00 -35.71 -22.33
CA GLY A 193 8.68 -36.51 -21.28
C GLY A 193 7.83 -36.65 -20.03
N ILE A 194 7.14 -37.78 -19.90
CA ILE A 194 6.18 -38.10 -18.84
C ILE A 194 6.93 -38.37 -17.52
N ALA A 195 6.87 -37.42 -16.58
CA ALA A 195 7.00 -37.68 -15.14
C ALA A 195 5.58 -37.60 -14.55
N GLY A 196 5.04 -38.77 -14.22
CA GLY A 196 3.63 -38.98 -13.93
C GLY A 196 3.19 -38.41 -12.59
N ALA A 197 2.01 -37.79 -12.65
CA ALA A 197 1.08 -37.54 -11.55
C ALA A 197 1.55 -36.59 -10.44
N LEU A 198 1.77 -35.31 -10.75
CA LEU A 198 1.49 -34.15 -9.88
C LEU A 198 1.58 -32.79 -10.64
N ALA A 199 1.42 -32.80 -11.98
CA ALA A 199 1.50 -31.59 -12.82
C ALA A 199 0.18 -31.26 -13.55
N ALA A 200 -0.95 -31.80 -13.08
CA ALA A 200 -2.27 -31.50 -13.63
C ALA A 200 -2.98 -30.31 -12.92
N GLY A 201 -2.44 -29.84 -11.79
CA GLY A 201 -3.06 -28.76 -11.01
C GLY A 201 -2.64 -27.33 -11.37
N SER A 202 -1.47 -27.15 -12.00
CA SER A 202 -0.88 -25.83 -12.28
C SER A 202 -1.14 -25.29 -13.68
N LEU A 203 -1.53 -26.14 -14.64
CA LEU A 203 -1.95 -25.70 -15.97
C LEU A 203 -3.43 -25.28 -16.02
N ALA A 204 -4.29 -25.86 -15.17
CA ALA A 204 -5.71 -25.51 -15.11
C ALA A 204 -5.95 -24.08 -14.56
N SER A 205 -5.13 -23.64 -13.60
CA SER A 205 -5.21 -22.29 -13.01
C SER A 205 -4.72 -21.19 -13.95
N LEU A 206 -3.72 -21.47 -14.79
CA LEU A 206 -3.27 -20.55 -15.84
C LEU A 206 -4.28 -20.43 -17.00
N THR A 207 -4.96 -21.52 -17.38
CA THR A 207 -6.02 -21.45 -18.41
C THR A 207 -7.28 -20.73 -17.92
N ALA A 208 -7.65 -20.88 -16.64
CA ALA A 208 -8.79 -20.15 -16.08
C ALA A 208 -8.55 -18.63 -16.11
N GLY A 209 -7.36 -18.17 -15.70
CA GLY A 209 -6.99 -16.75 -15.72
C GLY A 209 -7.05 -16.13 -17.12
N LEU A 210 -6.65 -16.87 -18.17
CA LEU A 210 -6.69 -16.39 -19.56
C LEU A 210 -8.13 -16.31 -20.11
N VAL A 211 -9.02 -17.22 -19.73
CA VAL A 211 -10.45 -17.18 -20.12
C VAL A 211 -11.19 -16.03 -19.42
N PHE A 212 -10.84 -15.71 -18.18
CA PHE A 212 -11.42 -14.55 -17.48
C PHE A 212 -10.94 -13.23 -18.07
N LYS A 213 -9.66 -13.12 -18.42
CA LYS A 213 -9.13 -11.92 -19.09
C LYS A 213 -9.78 -11.70 -20.45
N SER A 214 -9.99 -12.74 -21.24
CA SER A 214 -10.63 -12.60 -22.57
C SER A 214 -12.11 -12.21 -22.48
N ARG A 215 -12.86 -12.73 -21.49
CA ARG A 215 -14.26 -12.29 -21.26
C ARG A 215 -14.35 -10.86 -20.72
N PHE A 216 -13.41 -10.46 -19.88
CA PHE A 216 -13.34 -9.09 -19.37
C PHE A 216 -13.01 -8.09 -20.49
N ASP A 217 -12.02 -8.40 -21.33
CA ASP A 217 -11.67 -7.56 -22.48
C ASP A 217 -12.80 -7.54 -23.54
N ALA A 218 -13.54 -8.65 -23.74
CA ALA A 218 -14.72 -8.70 -24.60
C ALA A 218 -15.94 -7.92 -24.05
N SER A 219 -15.99 -7.68 -22.74
CA SER A 219 -17.05 -6.90 -22.08
C SER A 219 -16.82 -5.38 -22.11
N ARG A 220 -15.63 -4.94 -22.52
CA ARG A 220 -15.32 -3.53 -22.77
C ARG A 220 -15.77 -3.14 -24.19
N SER A 221 -17.01 -2.69 -24.32
CA SER A 221 -17.47 -1.98 -25.52
C SER A 221 -17.43 -0.47 -25.29
N GLN A 222 -16.69 0.25 -26.13
CA GLN A 222 -16.61 1.72 -26.09
C GLN A 222 -17.92 2.30 -26.65
N VAL A 223 -18.77 2.85 -25.79
CA VAL A 223 -19.99 3.57 -26.21
C VAL A 223 -19.77 5.05 -25.95
N GLY A 224 -19.51 5.82 -27.01
CA GLY A 224 -19.40 7.28 -26.92
C GLY A 224 -18.15 7.82 -26.21
N GLY A 225 -17.03 7.10 -26.21
CA GLY A 225 -15.74 7.62 -25.71
C GLY A 225 -15.54 7.61 -24.19
N LEU A 226 -16.47 7.04 -23.42
CA LEU A 226 -16.34 6.83 -21.98
C LEU A 226 -16.26 5.32 -21.68
N GLU A 227 -15.20 4.88 -20.98
CA GLU A 227 -15.08 3.50 -20.47
C GLU A 227 -16.12 3.29 -19.36
N ALA A 228 -17.29 2.76 -19.71
CA ALA A 228 -18.28 2.30 -18.75
C ALA A 228 -18.40 0.77 -18.84
N SER A 229 -18.06 0.07 -17.76
CA SER A 229 -18.26 -1.37 -17.66
C SER A 229 -19.75 -1.68 -17.53
N ARG A 230 -20.33 -2.37 -18.51
CA ARG A 230 -21.72 -2.81 -18.52
C ARG A 230 -21.92 -4.16 -17.82
N LEU A 231 -21.11 -4.50 -16.81
CA LEU A 231 -21.34 -5.72 -16.06
C LEU A 231 -22.52 -5.52 -15.10
N PRO A 232 -23.60 -6.31 -15.20
CA PRO A 232 -24.64 -6.35 -14.18
C PRO A 232 -24.04 -6.68 -12.82
N GLN A 233 -24.51 -6.03 -11.76
CA GLN A 233 -23.96 -6.20 -10.40
C GLN A 233 -24.05 -7.66 -9.90
N ALA A 234 -25.04 -8.42 -10.37
CA ALA A 234 -25.17 -9.85 -10.11
C ALA A 234 -24.01 -10.67 -10.72
N ASP A 235 -23.54 -10.31 -11.92
CA ASP A 235 -22.43 -10.98 -12.59
C ASP A 235 -21.10 -10.64 -11.94
N ALA A 236 -20.93 -9.39 -11.46
CA ALA A 236 -19.75 -8.98 -10.70
C ALA A 236 -19.63 -9.75 -9.36
N GLN A 237 -20.75 -10.00 -8.68
CA GLN A 237 -20.78 -10.80 -7.45
C GLN A 237 -20.52 -12.29 -7.71
N ALA A 238 -21.06 -12.85 -8.81
CA ALA A 238 -20.76 -14.22 -9.23
C ALA A 238 -19.28 -14.40 -9.64
N LEU A 239 -18.68 -13.39 -10.26
CA LEU A 239 -17.25 -13.36 -10.59
C LEU A 239 -16.35 -13.28 -9.34
N ALA A 240 -16.72 -12.49 -8.34
CA ALA A 240 -16.00 -12.42 -7.07
C ALA A 240 -16.08 -13.75 -6.28
N GLY A 241 -17.25 -14.40 -6.26
CA GLY A 241 -17.44 -15.69 -5.62
C GLY A 241 -16.62 -16.82 -6.25
N SER A 242 -16.57 -16.86 -7.60
CA SER A 242 -15.80 -17.87 -8.33
C SER A 242 -14.29 -17.67 -8.23
N ALA A 243 -13.81 -16.42 -8.16
CA ALA A 243 -12.40 -16.11 -7.94
C ALA A 243 -11.91 -16.56 -6.55
N ASN A 244 -12.69 -16.32 -5.49
CA ASN A 244 -12.36 -16.77 -4.14
C ASN A 244 -12.35 -18.29 -4.03
N ALA A 245 -13.30 -18.98 -4.66
CA ALA A 245 -13.33 -20.44 -4.69
C ALA A 245 -12.09 -21.03 -5.42
N ALA A 246 -11.69 -20.44 -6.55
CA ALA A 246 -10.50 -20.85 -7.29
C ALA A 246 -9.21 -20.66 -6.47
N PHE A 247 -9.11 -19.56 -5.71
CA PHE A 247 -7.97 -19.29 -4.83
C PHE A 247 -7.90 -20.29 -3.66
N SER A 248 -9.03 -20.59 -3.02
CA SER A 248 -9.08 -21.59 -1.94
C SER A 248 -8.67 -22.99 -2.42
N VAL A 249 -9.11 -23.41 -3.61
CA VAL A 249 -8.72 -24.72 -4.18
C VAL A 249 -7.23 -24.75 -4.53
N ALA A 250 -6.69 -23.66 -5.08
CA ALA A 250 -5.26 -23.55 -5.39
C ALA A 250 -4.39 -23.58 -4.12
N LEU A 251 -4.82 -22.91 -3.04
CA LEU A 251 -4.12 -22.89 -1.76
C LEU A 251 -4.07 -24.28 -1.11
N VAL A 252 -5.20 -24.99 -1.09
CA VAL A 252 -5.28 -26.37 -0.56
C VAL A 252 -4.40 -27.32 -1.38
N GLY A 253 -4.42 -27.20 -2.71
CA GLY A 253 -3.54 -27.98 -3.59
C GLY A 253 -2.05 -27.71 -3.35
N ALA A 254 -1.66 -26.46 -3.12
CA ALA A 254 -0.28 -26.08 -2.82
C ALA A 254 0.19 -26.64 -1.46
N LEU A 255 -0.66 -26.62 -0.44
CA LEU A 255 -0.34 -27.18 0.88
C LEU A 255 -0.15 -28.71 0.84
N LEU A 256 -1.00 -29.42 0.11
CA LEU A 256 -0.85 -30.87 -0.11
C LEU A 256 0.43 -31.21 -0.89
N SER A 257 0.83 -30.37 -1.84
CA SER A 257 2.07 -30.54 -2.61
C SER A 257 3.32 -30.30 -1.75
N ALA A 258 3.29 -29.33 -0.83
CA ALA A 258 4.38 -29.09 0.10
C ALA A 258 4.57 -30.24 1.11
N ALA A 259 3.46 -30.83 1.58
CA ALA A 259 3.51 -31.96 2.51
C ALA A 259 4.13 -33.22 1.89
N THR A 260 3.91 -33.48 0.60
CA THR A 260 4.45 -34.67 -0.08
C THR A 260 5.95 -34.56 -0.38
N LEU A 261 6.49 -33.34 -0.58
CA LEU A 261 7.93 -33.11 -0.74
C LEU A 261 8.73 -33.28 0.57
N GLY A 262 8.10 -33.06 1.73
CA GLY A 262 8.75 -33.24 3.03
C GLY A 262 9.03 -34.71 3.39
N VAL A 263 8.21 -35.64 2.91
CA VAL A 263 8.34 -37.08 3.23
C VAL A 263 9.41 -37.76 2.37
N SER A 264 9.62 -37.31 1.13
CA SER A 264 10.64 -37.86 0.23
C SER A 264 12.06 -37.42 0.59
N GLY A 265 12.24 -36.25 1.21
CA GLY A 265 13.54 -35.81 1.73
C GLY A 265 14.05 -36.63 2.93
N PHE A 266 13.13 -37.16 3.75
CA PHE A 266 13.48 -37.93 4.94
C PHE A 266 13.93 -39.36 4.63
N LEU A 267 13.52 -39.91 3.49
CA LEU A 267 13.89 -41.26 3.06
C LEU A 267 15.30 -41.36 2.44
N TRP A 268 15.94 -40.24 2.09
CA TRP A 268 17.28 -40.20 1.48
C TRP A 268 18.42 -39.85 2.44
N LEU A 269 18.11 -39.48 3.69
CA LEU A 269 19.09 -39.12 4.73
C LEU A 269 19.32 -40.24 5.77
N GLY A 270 18.98 -41.49 5.42
CA GLY A 270 19.29 -42.65 6.25
C GLY A 270 20.81 -42.81 6.42
N PRO A 271 21.31 -43.03 7.65
CA PRO A 271 22.75 -43.14 7.91
C PRO A 271 23.30 -44.40 7.23
N GLY A 272 24.27 -44.21 6.33
CA GLY A 272 25.06 -45.30 5.78
C GLY A 272 25.89 -45.92 6.89
N GLU A 273 25.65 -47.21 7.15
CA GLU A 273 26.43 -48.04 8.07
C GLU A 273 27.91 -48.06 7.66
N SER A 274 28.79 -47.82 8.63
CA SER A 274 30.23 -48.03 8.58
C SER A 274 30.61 -49.12 9.57
#